data_AF-A0A4Q7M5L8-F1
#
_entry.id   AF-A0A4Q7M5L8-F1
#
_cell.length_a   1.000
_cell.length_b   1.000
_cell.length_c   1.000
_cell.angle_alpha   90.00
_cell.angle_beta   90.00
_cell.angle_gamma   90.00
#
_symmetry.space_group_name_H-M   'P 1'
#
loop_
_entity.id
_entity.type
_entity.pdbx_description
1 polymer ?
#
loop_
_entity_poly.entity_id
_entity_poly.type
_entity_poly.pdbx_seq_one_letter_code
_entity_poly.pdbx_strand_id
1 'polypeptide(L)'
;MRFFGSRRDGGSADRPTGRDEGRTPVRRHDDADEASDLDEQELRERVESVLLRVAAGARGTSGPARGDRGPVPTALSHDRVVAWLERSGFSYFADSDGDLGGLWHGRLFYFLVLGERDEVLQVRGQWHRQATIERLEELLEVCNAWNADHICPKTYTRVRDDGGVVVCAETTVDVEHGVTDDQLEQLLQCGLMTGSMFFDSLDAEYPDPLQEAP
;
A
#
# COMPACT_ATOMS: atom_id res chain seq x y z
N MET A 1 2.60 -20.68 -26.93
CA MET A 1 2.11 -20.38 -28.30
C MET A 1 1.91 -18.88 -28.42
N ARG A 2 2.66 -18.20 -29.29
CA ARG A 2 2.47 -16.79 -29.66
C ARG A 2 1.53 -16.73 -30.86
N PHE A 3 0.57 -15.81 -30.90
CA PHE A 3 0.03 -15.29 -32.16
C PHE A 3 -0.42 -13.84 -32.00
N PHE A 4 0.32 -12.94 -32.66
CA PHE A 4 -0.09 -11.59 -33.06
C PHE A 4 -0.81 -11.69 -34.42
N GLY A 5 -1.83 -10.86 -34.66
CA GLY A 5 -2.53 -10.76 -35.93
C GLY A 5 -2.83 -9.30 -36.31
N SER A 6 -2.10 -8.80 -37.32
CA SER A 6 -2.25 -7.49 -37.97
C SER A 6 -3.48 -7.41 -38.89
N ARG A 7 -4.02 -6.19 -39.08
CA ARG A 7 -4.77 -5.79 -40.29
C ARG A 7 -4.38 -4.38 -40.72
N ARG A 8 -4.20 -4.20 -42.04
CA ARG A 8 -3.94 -2.93 -42.76
C ARG A 8 -5.17 -2.49 -43.56
N ASP A 9 -5.41 -1.18 -43.56
CA ASP A 9 -5.79 -0.19 -44.60
C ASP A 9 -6.72 -0.48 -45.79
N GLY A 10 -7.58 0.52 -46.10
CA GLY A 10 -7.84 0.95 -47.49
C GLY A 10 -9.15 1.75 -47.78
N GLY A 11 -9.01 3.07 -48.09
CA GLY A 11 -9.78 3.90 -49.09
C GLY A 11 -11.18 4.45 -48.71
N SER A 12 -11.43 5.77 -48.58
CA SER A 12 -11.57 6.88 -49.58
C SER A 12 -12.82 6.74 -50.48
N ALA A 13 -13.72 7.71 -50.75
CA ALA A 13 -13.99 9.12 -50.42
C ALA A 13 -15.43 9.45 -50.90
N ASP A 14 -16.11 10.49 -50.37
CA ASP A 14 -16.77 11.55 -51.16
C ASP A 14 -17.31 12.71 -50.29
N ARG A 15 -17.36 13.93 -50.84
CA ARG A 15 -17.76 15.19 -50.16
C ARG A 15 -18.68 16.00 -51.09
N PRO A 16 -19.70 16.68 -50.56
CA PRO A 16 -19.91 18.09 -50.94
C PRO A 16 -20.31 18.98 -49.74
N THR A 17 -19.56 20.04 -49.42
CA THR A 17 -19.78 21.48 -49.75
C THR A 17 -20.99 22.16 -49.08
N GLY A 18 -20.67 23.05 -48.13
CA GLY A 18 -21.50 24.17 -47.68
C GLY A 18 -20.63 25.16 -46.88
N ARG A 19 -20.46 26.38 -47.39
CA ARG A 19 -19.98 27.59 -46.67
C ARG A 19 -21.10 28.00 -45.67
N ASP A 20 -20.89 28.68 -44.54
CA ASP A 20 -20.07 29.87 -44.34
C ASP A 20 -19.91 30.25 -42.84
N GLU A 21 -18.88 31.04 -42.58
CA GLU A 21 -18.73 32.09 -41.55
C GLU A 21 -18.71 31.79 -40.03
N GLY A 22 -17.54 32.11 -39.43
CA GLY A 22 -17.49 32.82 -38.15
C GLY A 22 -16.98 32.06 -36.91
N ARG A 23 -15.71 31.61 -36.88
CA ARG A 23 -15.03 31.36 -35.59
C ARG A 23 -13.50 31.54 -35.66
N THR A 24 -13.02 32.36 -34.74
CA THR A 24 -11.66 32.75 -34.35
C THR A 24 -10.56 31.70 -34.60
N PRO A 25 -9.35 32.06 -35.08
CA PRO A 25 -8.29 31.10 -35.34
C PRO A 25 -7.77 30.50 -34.03
N VAL A 26 -7.90 29.18 -33.89
CA VAL A 26 -7.21 28.38 -32.87
C VAL A 26 -5.72 28.43 -33.19
N ARG A 27 -4.92 29.03 -32.31
CA ARG A 27 -3.46 28.90 -32.33
C ARG A 27 -3.12 27.41 -32.27
N ARG A 28 -2.28 26.95 -33.20
CA ARG A 28 -1.67 25.63 -33.11
C ARG A 28 -0.96 25.53 -31.76
N HIS A 29 -1.18 24.41 -31.09
CA HIS A 29 -0.42 24.01 -29.93
C HIS A 29 0.94 23.50 -30.42
N ASP A 30 1.80 24.44 -30.79
CA ASP A 30 3.23 24.21 -31.00
C ASP A 30 3.94 24.68 -29.71
N ASP A 31 3.67 24.01 -28.59
CA ASP A 31 4.33 24.21 -27.30
C ASP A 31 4.74 22.84 -26.73
N ALA A 32 5.51 22.09 -27.52
CA ALA A 32 6.29 20.95 -27.05
C ALA A 32 7.68 21.07 -27.67
N ASP A 33 8.71 20.84 -26.85
CA ASP A 33 10.15 20.83 -27.19
C ASP A 33 10.91 22.17 -27.11
N GLU A 34 10.78 22.89 -26.00
CA GLU A 34 11.96 23.58 -25.41
C GLU A 34 12.47 22.79 -24.20
N ALA A 35 12.80 21.53 -24.43
CA ALA A 35 13.62 20.75 -23.53
C ALA A 35 15.10 21.01 -23.87
N SER A 36 15.67 22.06 -23.27
CA SER A 36 17.09 22.15 -22.88
C SER A 36 18.07 21.29 -23.70
N ASP A 37 18.41 21.71 -24.92
CA ASP A 37 19.57 21.20 -25.66
C ASP A 37 20.86 21.65 -24.94
N LEU A 38 21.20 20.98 -23.84
CA LEU A 38 22.54 21.09 -23.28
C LEU A 38 23.45 20.32 -24.22
N ASP A 39 24.51 20.98 -24.67
CA ASP A 39 25.63 20.32 -25.31
C ASP A 39 26.06 19.11 -24.45
N GLU A 40 26.34 17.98 -25.10
CA GLU A 40 26.81 16.76 -24.46
C GLU A 40 28.05 17.03 -23.59
N GLN A 41 28.87 18.01 -23.98
CA GLN A 41 30.01 18.47 -23.21
C GLN A 41 29.60 19.19 -21.92
N GLU A 42 28.56 20.02 -21.96
CA GLU A 42 28.03 20.72 -20.78
C GLU A 42 27.31 19.75 -19.83
N LEU A 43 26.59 18.77 -20.36
CA LEU A 43 25.97 17.72 -19.57
C LEU A 43 27.04 16.88 -18.85
N ARG A 44 28.12 16.54 -19.56
CA ARG A 44 29.25 15.79 -19.02
C ARG A 44 29.96 16.57 -17.92
N GLU A 45 30.22 17.86 -18.11
CA GLU A 45 30.82 18.73 -17.10
C GLU A 45 29.91 18.89 -15.86
N ARG A 46 28.59 18.98 -16.05
CA ARG A 46 27.63 19.03 -14.93
C ARG A 46 27.62 17.74 -14.14
N VAL A 47 27.58 16.58 -14.80
CA VAL A 47 27.68 15.27 -14.15
C VAL A 47 28.99 15.13 -13.40
N GLU A 48 30.11 15.52 -14.02
CA GLU A 48 31.42 15.48 -13.40
C GLU A 48 31.50 16.42 -12.17
N SER A 49 30.88 17.61 -12.23
CA SER A 49 30.79 18.52 -11.08
C SER A 49 29.97 17.93 -9.92
N VAL A 50 28.93 17.15 -10.22
CA VAL A 50 28.08 16.49 -9.23
C VAL A 50 28.85 15.35 -8.60
N LEU A 51 29.50 14.52 -9.42
CA LEU A 51 30.33 13.41 -8.97
C LEU A 51 31.52 13.91 -8.15
N LEU A 52 32.16 15.01 -8.53
CA LEU A 52 33.23 15.65 -7.76
C LEU A 52 32.71 16.26 -6.46
N ARG A 53 31.51 16.85 -6.41
CA ARG A 53 30.90 17.29 -5.15
C ARG A 53 30.60 16.13 -4.20
N VAL A 54 30.05 15.04 -4.74
CA VAL A 54 29.76 13.82 -3.95
C VAL A 54 31.04 13.15 -3.48
N ALA A 55 32.07 13.08 -4.34
CA ALA A 55 33.36 12.48 -4.02
C ALA A 55 34.24 13.35 -3.11
N ALA A 56 34.18 14.68 -3.25
CA ALA A 56 34.88 15.64 -2.37
C ALA A 56 34.17 15.76 -1.01
N GLY A 57 32.85 15.61 -0.96
CA GLY A 57 32.11 15.41 0.29
C GLY A 57 32.55 14.17 1.07
N ALA A 58 33.22 13.21 0.42
CA ALA A 58 33.77 12.02 1.06
C ALA A 58 35.21 12.19 1.58
N ARG A 59 35.94 13.27 1.25
CA ARG A 59 37.37 13.40 1.62
C ARG A 59 37.81 14.85 1.91
N GLY A 60 37.61 15.34 3.14
CA GLY A 60 38.31 16.57 3.58
C GLY A 60 37.84 17.28 4.85
N THR A 61 38.26 16.77 6.02
CA THR A 61 38.59 17.48 7.28
C THR A 61 37.52 18.25 8.09
N SER A 62 37.59 18.06 9.42
CA SER A 62 36.64 18.42 10.49
C SER A 62 35.25 17.83 10.30
N GLY A 63 35.12 16.54 10.58
CA GLY A 63 33.81 15.90 10.61
C GLY A 63 32.89 16.65 11.59
N PRO A 64 31.60 16.83 11.25
CA PRO A 64 30.63 17.22 12.26
C PRO A 64 30.75 16.22 13.42
N ALA A 65 30.47 16.66 14.65
CA ALA A 65 30.42 15.79 15.80
C ALA A 65 29.78 14.45 15.39
N ARG A 66 30.40 13.34 15.78
CA ARG A 66 29.91 11.99 15.54
C ARG A 66 28.63 11.78 16.36
N GLY A 67 27.56 12.45 15.94
CA GLY A 67 26.26 12.60 16.57
C GLY A 67 25.42 13.26 15.49
N ASP A 68 24.73 12.48 14.67
CA ASP A 68 23.61 11.65 15.09
C ASP A 68 23.68 10.32 14.33
N ARG A 69 23.97 9.21 15.02
CA ARG A 69 23.61 7.90 14.45
C ARG A 69 22.09 7.88 14.53
N GLY A 70 21.42 7.93 13.38
CA GLY A 70 19.96 7.81 13.32
C GLY A 70 19.45 6.65 14.15
N PRO A 71 18.15 6.64 14.48
CA PRO A 71 17.58 5.76 15.51
C PRO A 71 18.05 4.31 15.32
N VAL A 72 18.60 3.73 16.39
CA VAL A 72 19.13 2.36 16.36
C VAL A 72 17.95 1.39 16.47
N PRO A 73 17.81 0.41 15.55
CA PRO A 73 16.79 -0.62 15.67
C PRO A 73 16.92 -1.36 16.99
N THR A 74 15.79 -1.53 17.68
CA THR A 74 15.71 -2.33 18.92
C THR A 74 14.74 -3.48 18.71
N ALA A 75 14.81 -4.49 19.57
CA ALA A 75 13.91 -5.64 19.49
C ALA A 75 12.44 -5.21 19.46
N LEU A 76 11.62 -5.95 18.73
CA LEU A 76 10.17 -5.84 18.81
C LEU A 76 9.71 -6.29 20.22
N SER A 77 8.63 -5.68 20.72
CA SER A 77 7.97 -6.12 21.96
C SER A 77 6.54 -5.60 22.02
N HIS A 78 5.70 -6.25 22.83
CA HIS A 78 4.34 -5.77 23.13
C HIS A 78 4.36 -4.34 23.69
N ASP A 79 5.29 -4.01 24.60
CA ASP A 79 5.41 -2.67 25.18
C ASP A 79 5.61 -1.58 24.13
N ARG A 80 6.36 -1.87 23.06
CA ARG A 80 6.56 -0.90 21.97
C ARG A 80 5.32 -0.71 21.12
N VAL A 81 4.53 -1.76 20.92
CA VAL A 81 3.22 -1.68 20.25
C VAL A 81 2.23 -0.90 21.13
N VAL A 82 2.18 -1.16 22.44
CA VAL A 82 1.37 -0.40 23.41
C VAL A 82 1.76 1.07 23.39
N ALA A 83 3.06 1.37 23.47
CA ALA A 83 3.53 2.76 23.46
C ALA A 83 3.13 3.47 22.17
N TRP A 84 3.12 2.77 21.02
CA TRP A 84 2.60 3.34 19.77
C TRP A 84 1.09 3.59 19.85
N LEU A 85 0.28 2.61 20.30
CA LEU A 85 -1.17 2.77 20.47
C LEU A 85 -1.53 3.96 21.37
N GLU A 86 -0.84 4.10 22.51
CA GLU A 86 -1.03 5.20 23.45
C GLU A 86 -0.65 6.56 22.84
N ARG A 87 0.52 6.66 22.19
CA ARG A 87 0.96 7.90 21.52
C ARG A 87 0.02 8.33 20.40
N SER A 88 -0.54 7.36 19.67
CA SER A 88 -1.52 7.61 18.60
C SER A 88 -2.93 7.89 19.12
N GLY A 89 -3.17 7.75 20.44
CA GLY A 89 -4.48 7.96 21.04
C GLY A 89 -5.51 6.88 20.68
N PHE A 90 -5.05 5.68 20.29
CA PHE A 90 -5.93 4.57 19.96
C PHE A 90 -6.41 3.84 21.22
N SER A 91 -7.68 3.47 21.24
CA SER A 91 -8.23 2.58 22.25
C SER A 91 -7.89 1.13 21.90
N TYR A 92 -7.37 0.39 22.88
CA TYR A 92 -7.00 -1.01 22.73
C TYR A 92 -7.36 -1.81 23.99
N PHE A 93 -7.36 -3.13 23.85
CA PHE A 93 -7.52 -4.09 24.93
C PHE A 93 -6.47 -5.20 24.80
N ALA A 94 -6.23 -5.92 25.88
CA ALA A 94 -5.52 -7.20 25.85
C ALA A 94 -6.55 -8.31 26.08
N ASP A 95 -6.50 -9.38 25.30
CA ASP A 95 -7.38 -10.54 25.50
C ASP A 95 -6.83 -11.54 26.53
N SER A 96 -7.45 -12.72 26.63
CA SER A 96 -7.06 -13.75 27.59
C SER A 96 -5.67 -14.34 27.33
N ASP A 97 -5.21 -14.26 26.08
CA ASP A 97 -3.91 -14.77 25.67
C ASP A 97 -2.83 -13.66 25.73
N GLY A 98 -3.24 -12.43 26.05
CA GLY A 98 -2.37 -11.25 26.13
C GLY A 98 -2.21 -10.53 24.80
N ASP A 99 -2.95 -10.93 23.77
CA ASP A 99 -2.88 -10.32 22.45
C ASP A 99 -3.53 -8.93 22.47
N LEU A 100 -2.87 -7.97 21.84
CA LEU A 100 -3.35 -6.59 21.78
C LEU A 100 -4.37 -6.45 20.66
N GLY A 101 -5.60 -6.08 21.01
CA GLY A 101 -6.70 -5.87 20.08
C GLY A 101 -7.26 -4.46 20.14
N GLY A 102 -7.94 -4.02 19.08
CA GLY A 102 -8.68 -2.77 19.06
C GLY A 102 -9.65 -2.67 17.88
N LEU A 103 -10.47 -1.63 17.87
CA LEU A 103 -11.48 -1.41 16.84
C LEU A 103 -11.11 -0.23 15.94
N TRP A 104 -11.04 -0.47 14.63
CA TRP A 104 -10.87 0.55 13.59
C TRP A 104 -12.07 0.52 12.67
N HIS A 105 -12.86 1.60 12.61
CA HIS A 105 -14.10 1.67 11.84
C HIS A 105 -15.06 0.48 12.10
N GLY A 106 -15.14 0.03 13.36
CA GLY A 106 -15.98 -1.13 13.75
C GLY A 106 -15.38 -2.49 13.38
N ARG A 107 -14.20 -2.54 12.76
CA ARG A 107 -13.48 -3.76 12.41
C ARG A 107 -12.46 -4.08 13.48
N LEU A 108 -12.38 -5.35 13.87
CA LEU A 108 -11.45 -5.82 14.88
C LEU A 108 -10.07 -6.01 14.27
N PHE A 109 -9.05 -5.41 14.87
CA PHE A 109 -7.64 -5.66 14.54
C PHE A 109 -6.88 -6.11 15.77
N TYR A 110 -5.99 -7.07 15.55
CA TYR A 110 -5.00 -7.55 16.50
C TYR A 110 -3.59 -7.16 16.06
N PHE A 111 -2.74 -6.83 17.02
CA PHE A 111 -1.32 -6.55 16.87
C PHE A 111 -0.56 -7.62 17.64
N LEU A 112 -0.09 -8.61 16.89
CA LEU A 112 0.50 -9.81 17.42
C LEU A 112 2.01 -9.70 17.32
N VAL A 113 2.69 -10.06 18.41
CA VAL A 113 4.13 -10.27 18.45
C VAL A 113 4.33 -11.77 18.56
N LEU A 114 4.89 -12.36 17.51
CA LEU A 114 4.97 -13.80 17.31
C LEU A 114 6.43 -14.24 17.16
N GLY A 115 6.65 -15.55 17.23
CA GLY A 115 7.97 -16.16 17.11
C GLY A 115 8.56 -16.53 18.47
N GLU A 116 9.60 -17.37 18.48
CA GLU A 116 10.22 -17.84 19.73
C GLU A 116 10.99 -16.73 20.47
N ARG A 117 11.32 -15.64 19.77
CA ARG A 117 12.07 -14.48 20.28
C ARG A 117 11.30 -13.18 20.10
N ASP A 118 9.98 -13.24 19.95
CA ASP A 118 9.13 -12.08 19.74
C ASP A 118 9.55 -11.25 18.51
N GLU A 119 9.99 -11.92 17.44
CA GLU A 119 10.62 -11.28 16.28
C GLU A 119 9.69 -10.97 15.10
N VAL A 120 8.46 -11.50 15.10
CA VAL A 120 7.53 -11.33 13.99
C VAL A 120 6.38 -10.41 14.40
N LEU A 121 6.27 -9.27 13.73
CA LEU A 121 5.10 -8.41 13.85
C LEU A 121 4.01 -8.90 12.90
N GLN A 122 2.79 -9.05 13.42
CA GLN A 122 1.62 -9.29 12.60
C GLN A 122 0.48 -8.36 12.97
N VAL A 123 -0.02 -7.62 11.96
CA VAL A 123 -1.26 -6.85 12.06
C VAL A 123 -2.34 -7.68 11.38
N ARG A 124 -3.33 -8.14 12.14
CA ARG A 124 -4.41 -9.00 11.65
C ARG A 124 -5.75 -8.35 11.87
N GLY A 125 -6.44 -8.01 10.79
CA GLY A 125 -7.82 -7.58 10.81
C GLY A 125 -8.79 -8.73 10.60
N GLN A 126 -10.00 -8.57 11.15
CA GLN A 126 -11.16 -9.39 10.85
C GLN A 126 -12.29 -8.48 10.33
N TRP A 127 -12.90 -8.88 9.21
CA TRP A 127 -14.11 -8.23 8.74
C TRP A 127 -15.22 -8.39 9.80
N HIS A 128 -16.02 -7.34 9.96
CA HIS A 128 -17.00 -7.27 11.05
C HIS A 128 -18.24 -8.15 10.82
N ARG A 129 -18.39 -8.70 9.60
CA ARG A 129 -19.50 -9.57 9.23
C ARG A 129 -19.12 -11.04 9.26
N GLN A 130 -20.12 -11.86 9.55
CA GLN A 130 -20.05 -13.31 9.52
C GLN A 130 -20.94 -13.82 8.39
N ALA A 131 -20.38 -14.64 7.51
CA ALA A 131 -21.12 -15.32 6.46
C ALA A 131 -21.49 -16.74 6.90
N THR A 132 -22.45 -17.34 6.21
CA THR A 132 -22.77 -18.76 6.38
C THR A 132 -21.78 -19.62 5.60
N ILE A 133 -21.68 -20.91 5.96
CA ILE A 133 -20.75 -21.84 5.32
C ILE A 133 -21.01 -22.02 3.83
N GLU A 134 -22.24 -21.82 3.37
CA GLU A 134 -22.64 -21.91 1.96
C GLU A 134 -21.97 -20.84 1.09
N ARG A 135 -21.47 -19.74 1.68
CA ARG A 135 -20.75 -18.67 0.97
C ARG A 135 -19.22 -18.82 1.02
N LEU A 136 -18.72 -19.91 1.57
CA LEU A 136 -17.27 -20.10 1.76
C LEU A 136 -16.50 -20.06 0.43
N GLU A 137 -16.98 -20.76 -0.60
CA GLU A 137 -16.33 -20.82 -1.91
C GLU A 137 -16.24 -19.43 -2.55
N GLU A 138 -17.33 -18.69 -2.51
CA GLU A 138 -17.42 -17.31 -3.00
C GLU A 138 -16.39 -16.39 -2.30
N LEU A 139 -16.33 -16.43 -0.97
CA LEU A 139 -15.39 -15.60 -0.21
C LEU A 139 -13.93 -16.01 -0.44
N LEU A 140 -13.67 -17.30 -0.68
CA LEU A 140 -12.33 -17.77 -1.04
C LEU A 140 -11.91 -17.25 -2.42
N GLU A 141 -12.81 -17.18 -3.39
CA GLU A 141 -12.54 -16.58 -4.70
C GLU A 141 -12.17 -15.10 -4.57
N VAL A 142 -12.91 -14.33 -3.77
CA VAL A 142 -12.58 -12.91 -3.48
C VAL A 142 -11.20 -12.77 -2.85
N CYS A 143 -10.89 -13.58 -1.83
CA CYS A 143 -9.57 -13.57 -1.20
C CYS A 143 -8.45 -13.94 -2.19
N ASN A 144 -8.68 -14.95 -3.04
CA ASN A 144 -7.70 -15.40 -4.03
C ASN A 144 -7.44 -14.33 -5.09
N ALA A 145 -8.49 -13.65 -5.57
CA ALA A 145 -8.36 -12.54 -6.52
C ALA A 145 -7.55 -11.40 -5.88
N TRP A 146 -7.89 -11.00 -4.65
CA TRP A 146 -7.14 -9.96 -3.95
C TRP A 146 -5.65 -10.32 -3.79
N ASN A 147 -5.35 -11.53 -3.30
CA ASN A 147 -3.98 -12.00 -3.10
C ASN A 147 -3.18 -12.15 -4.41
N ALA A 148 -3.86 -12.34 -5.55
CA ALA A 148 -3.21 -12.41 -6.86
C ALA A 148 -2.83 -11.01 -7.37
N ASP A 149 -3.67 -10.01 -7.10
CA ASP A 149 -3.54 -8.65 -7.66
C ASP A 149 -2.80 -7.67 -6.73
N HIS A 150 -2.70 -7.98 -5.42
CA HIS A 150 -2.12 -7.10 -4.42
C HIS A 150 -0.97 -7.77 -3.67
N ILE A 151 0.08 -6.99 -3.40
CA ILE A 151 1.24 -7.45 -2.62
C ILE A 151 0.84 -7.72 -1.15
N CYS A 152 -0.05 -6.91 -0.60
CA CYS A 152 -0.55 -7.04 0.76
C CYS A 152 -1.93 -6.37 0.90
N PRO A 153 -2.73 -6.73 1.93
CA PRO A 153 -2.49 -7.79 2.91
C PRO A 153 -2.67 -9.20 2.30
N LYS A 154 -2.22 -10.24 3.01
CA LYS A 154 -2.68 -11.62 2.76
C LYS A 154 -4.10 -11.75 3.30
N THR A 155 -5.01 -12.28 2.49
CA THR A 155 -6.42 -12.45 2.85
C THR A 155 -6.82 -13.91 2.85
N TYR A 156 -7.73 -14.29 3.73
CA TYR A 156 -8.23 -15.67 3.85
C TYR A 156 -9.51 -15.72 4.66
N THR A 157 -10.20 -16.85 4.61
CA THR A 157 -11.36 -17.13 5.46
C THR A 157 -11.00 -18.05 6.62
N ARG A 158 -11.75 -17.96 7.72
CA ARG A 158 -11.75 -18.95 8.82
C ARG A 158 -13.17 -19.44 9.05
N VAL A 159 -13.33 -20.76 9.12
CA VAL A 159 -14.57 -21.40 9.56
C VAL A 159 -14.50 -21.59 11.07
N ARG A 160 -15.49 -21.08 11.78
CA ARG A 160 -15.65 -21.22 13.23
C ARG A 160 -16.39 -22.51 13.57
N ASP A 161 -16.31 -22.92 14.83
CA ASP A 161 -16.94 -24.15 15.32
C ASP A 161 -18.48 -24.17 15.17
N ASP A 162 -19.10 -22.99 15.09
CA ASP A 162 -20.53 -22.80 14.84
C ASP A 162 -20.91 -22.86 13.34
N GLY A 163 -19.95 -23.11 12.45
CA GLY A 163 -20.13 -23.09 11.00
C GLY A 163 -20.08 -21.69 10.38
N GLY A 164 -19.87 -20.64 11.19
CA GLY A 164 -19.69 -19.29 10.72
C GLY A 164 -18.40 -19.10 9.95
N VAL A 165 -18.46 -18.36 8.84
CA VAL A 165 -17.28 -17.97 8.07
C VAL A 165 -16.94 -16.51 8.35
N VAL A 166 -15.72 -16.25 8.76
CA VAL A 166 -15.18 -14.89 8.87
C VAL A 166 -14.05 -14.68 7.89
N VAL A 167 -13.91 -13.45 7.41
CA VAL A 167 -12.83 -13.05 6.50
C VAL A 167 -11.78 -12.29 7.30
N CYS A 168 -10.52 -12.64 7.07
CA CYS A 168 -9.36 -12.04 7.71
C CYS A 168 -8.41 -11.45 6.67
N ALA A 169 -7.69 -10.42 7.09
CA ALA A 169 -6.58 -9.84 6.36
C ALA A 169 -5.40 -9.67 7.32
N GLU A 170 -4.21 -10.08 6.91
CA GLU A 170 -3.01 -9.92 7.74
C GLU A 170 -1.81 -9.42 6.94
N THR A 171 -1.04 -8.54 7.56
CA THR A 171 0.31 -8.16 7.13
C THR A 171 1.27 -8.64 8.20
N THR A 172 2.23 -9.47 7.80
CA THR A 172 3.20 -10.11 8.70
C THR A 172 4.60 -9.77 8.24
N VAL A 173 5.44 -9.30 9.15
CA VAL A 173 6.81 -8.87 8.85
C VAL A 173 7.74 -9.41 9.93
N ASP A 174 8.78 -10.10 9.50
CA ASP A 174 9.89 -10.51 10.36
C ASP A 174 10.83 -9.31 10.58
N VAL A 175 11.04 -8.98 11.84
CA VAL A 175 11.92 -7.90 12.32
C VAL A 175 12.94 -8.43 13.33
N GLU A 176 13.43 -9.66 13.15
CA GLU A 176 14.44 -10.32 13.98
C GLU A 176 15.66 -9.46 14.31
N HIS A 177 16.09 -8.63 13.37
CA HIS A 177 17.26 -7.77 13.53
C HIS A 177 16.95 -6.42 14.21
N GLY A 178 15.74 -6.29 14.76
CA GLY A 178 15.21 -5.09 15.36
C GLY A 178 14.52 -4.16 14.36
N VAL A 179 13.75 -3.24 14.91
CA VAL A 179 12.98 -2.24 14.18
C VAL A 179 13.07 -0.89 14.91
N THR A 180 13.21 0.23 14.21
CA THR A 180 13.11 1.56 14.86
C THR A 180 11.66 1.89 15.19
N ASP A 181 11.40 2.88 16.05
CA ASP A 181 10.02 3.27 16.38
C ASP A 181 9.28 3.81 15.14
N ASP A 182 9.94 4.59 14.29
CA ASP A 182 9.36 5.09 13.03
C ASP A 182 9.03 3.97 12.06
N GLN A 183 9.92 2.97 11.93
CA GLN A 183 9.67 1.79 11.09
C GLN A 183 8.50 0.96 11.66
N LEU A 184 8.46 0.77 12.97
CA LEU A 184 7.40 0.02 13.63
C LEU A 184 6.04 0.71 13.42
N GLU A 185 5.98 2.02 13.61
CA GLU A 185 4.79 2.82 13.31
C GLU A 185 4.35 2.65 11.86
N GLN A 186 5.28 2.75 10.90
CA GLN A 186 4.97 2.59 9.48
C GLN A 186 4.42 1.17 9.19
N LEU A 187 4.98 0.13 9.79
CA LEU A 187 4.50 -1.24 9.61
C LEU A 187 3.09 -1.43 10.20
N LEU A 188 2.84 -0.88 11.39
CA LEU A 188 1.55 -0.94 12.07
C LEU A 188 0.47 -0.21 11.27
N GLN A 189 0.76 1.01 10.81
CA GLN A 189 -0.13 1.80 9.96
C GLN A 189 -0.37 1.12 8.61
N CYS A 190 0.68 0.57 7.98
CA CYS A 190 0.56 -0.16 6.73
C CYS A 190 -0.40 -1.35 6.86
N GLY A 191 -0.26 -2.15 7.93
CA GLY A 191 -1.16 -3.27 8.20
C GLY A 191 -2.62 -2.83 8.40
N LEU A 192 -2.85 -1.75 9.16
CA LEU A 192 -4.19 -1.20 9.36
C LEU A 192 -4.81 -0.69 8.06
N MET A 193 -4.08 0.10 7.29
CA MET A 193 -4.58 0.73 6.08
C MET A 193 -4.86 -0.29 4.99
N THR A 194 -3.90 -1.18 4.73
CA THR A 194 -4.05 -2.19 3.67
C THR A 194 -5.11 -3.24 4.04
N GLY A 195 -5.20 -3.63 5.32
CA GLY A 195 -6.31 -4.43 5.84
C GLY A 195 -7.66 -3.74 5.65
N SER A 196 -7.74 -2.45 5.97
CA SER A 196 -8.97 -1.66 5.78
C SER A 196 -9.37 -1.53 4.32
N MET A 197 -8.42 -1.34 3.40
CA MET A 197 -8.70 -1.28 1.96
C MET A 197 -9.37 -2.56 1.45
N PHE A 198 -8.92 -3.73 1.90
CA PHE A 198 -9.56 -5.00 1.53
C PHE A 198 -10.97 -5.11 2.13
N PHE A 199 -11.16 -4.71 3.38
CA PHE A 199 -12.49 -4.74 3.98
C PHE A 199 -13.44 -3.72 3.37
N ASP A 200 -12.94 -2.58 2.89
CA ASP A 200 -13.72 -1.61 2.11
C ASP A 200 -14.18 -2.22 0.78
N SER A 201 -13.33 -3.03 0.11
CA SER A 201 -13.75 -3.73 -1.11
C SER A 201 -14.82 -4.79 -0.82
N LEU A 202 -14.73 -5.51 0.31
CA LEU A 202 -15.79 -6.42 0.74
C LEU A 202 -17.10 -5.70 1.07
N ASP A 203 -17.04 -4.54 1.73
CA ASP A 203 -18.25 -3.75 2.03
C ASP A 203 -18.92 -3.22 0.75
N ALA A 204 -18.12 -2.92 -0.30
CA ALA A 204 -18.64 -2.52 -1.61
C ALA A 204 -19.26 -3.70 -2.39
N GLU A 205 -18.64 -4.88 -2.33
CA GLU A 205 -19.14 -6.09 -2.99
C GLU A 205 -20.37 -6.68 -2.26
N TYR A 206 -20.40 -6.54 -0.94
CA TYR A 206 -21.47 -7.01 -0.07
C TYR A 206 -22.05 -5.84 0.73
N PRO A 207 -22.87 -4.97 0.12
CA PRO A 207 -23.50 -3.86 0.82
C PRO A 207 -24.37 -4.36 1.98
N ASP A 208 -24.48 -3.55 3.04
CA ASP A 208 -25.38 -3.86 4.16
C ASP A 208 -26.83 -3.59 3.72
N PRO A 209 -27.72 -4.60 3.67
CA PRO A 209 -29.11 -4.39 3.28
C PRO A 209 -29.86 -3.42 4.20
N LEU A 210 -29.39 -3.20 5.44
CA LEU A 210 -29.97 -2.23 6.37
C LEU A 210 -29.58 -0.78 6.04
N GLN A 211 -28.57 -0.56 5.19
CA GLN A 211 -28.20 0.77 4.69
C GLN A 211 -29.00 1.19 3.46
N GLU A 212 -29.74 0.26 2.84
CA GLU A 212 -30.62 0.55 1.72
C GLU A 212 -32.03 0.95 2.20
N ALA A 213 -32.66 1.90 1.49
CA ALA A 213 -34.05 2.27 1.78
C ALA A 213 -35.00 1.13 1.36
N PRO A 214 -36.11 0.89 2.11
CA PRO A 214 -37.09 -0.15 1.78
C PRO A 214 -37.76 0.01 0.41
#